data_AF-A0A151MUB8-F1
#
_entry.id   AF-A0A151MUB8-F1
#
_cell.length_a   1.000
_cell.length_b   1.000
_cell.length_c   1.000
_cell.angle_alpha   90.00
_cell.angle_beta   90.00
_cell.angle_gamma   90.00
#
_symmetry.space_group_name_H-M   'P 1'
#
loop_
_entity.id
_entity.type
_entity.pdbx_description
1 polymer ?
#
loop_
_entity_poly.entity_id
_entity_poly.type
_entity_poly.pdbx_seq_one_letter_code
_entity_poly.pdbx_strand_id
1 'polypeptide(L)' 'MNINRGNPAGNEVLVDSWPEFKVVLSRPRREVVSDPGDYYTNQHAAFCREDGAWQALLETTDAVDWSRAFQLNSWRRG' A
#
# COMPACT_ATOMS: atom_id res chain seq x y z
N MET A 1 -16.92 -9.06 -7.09
CA MET A 1 -15.76 -8.22 -6.69
C MET A 1 -15.63 -7.13 -7.76
N ASN A 2 -15.78 -5.85 -7.39
CA ASN A 2 -15.76 -4.74 -8.36
C ASN A 2 -14.48 -3.93 -8.12
N ILE A 3 -13.57 -3.94 -9.08
CA ILE A 3 -12.42 -3.04 -9.08
C ILE A 3 -12.90 -1.78 -9.79
N ASN A 4 -12.85 -0.63 -9.10
CA ASN A 4 -13.20 0.66 -9.69
C ASN A 4 -12.34 0.89 -10.93
N ARG A 5 -12.96 0.79 -12.12
CA ARG A 5 -12.30 1.03 -13.40
C ARG A 5 -11.90 2.51 -13.48
N GLY A 6 -10.72 2.78 -14.01
CA GLY A 6 -10.20 4.14 -14.20
C GLY A 6 -9.39 4.71 -13.04
N ASN A 7 -9.24 3.98 -11.92
CA ASN A 7 -8.41 4.40 -10.78
C ASN A 7 -8.72 5.83 -10.28
N PRO A 8 -9.97 6.13 -9.89
CA PRO A 8 -10.38 7.48 -9.52
C PRO A 8 -9.64 8.03 -8.29
N ALA A 9 -9.10 7.16 -7.43
CA ALA A 9 -8.30 7.54 -6.27
C ALA A 9 -6.80 7.72 -6.59
N GLY A 10 -6.36 7.42 -7.82
CA GLY A 10 -4.96 7.52 -8.21
C GLY A 10 -4.05 6.55 -7.42
N ASN A 11 -4.58 5.40 -7.01
CA ASN A 11 -3.81 4.41 -6.27
C ASN A 11 -2.91 3.57 -7.18
N GLU A 12 -1.85 3.05 -6.61
CA GLU A 12 -1.04 1.99 -7.19
C GLU A 12 -0.99 0.80 -6.24
N VAL A 13 -0.62 -0.36 -6.80
CA VAL A 13 -0.57 -1.62 -6.07
C VAL A 13 0.83 -2.20 -6.22
N LEU A 14 1.48 -2.43 -5.08
CA LEU A 14 2.75 -3.15 -4.98
C LEU A 14 2.47 -4.59 -4.57
N VAL A 15 3.14 -5.54 -5.23
CA VAL A 15 3.06 -6.97 -4.92
C VAL A 15 4.47 -7.56 -4.94
N ASP A 16 4.73 -8.54 -4.07
CA ASP A 16 6.02 -9.24 -4.05
C ASP A 16 6.18 -10.21 -5.22
N SER A 17 5.08 -10.85 -5.62
CA SER A 17 5.07 -11.85 -6.68
C SER A 17 3.68 -11.98 -7.28
N TRP A 18 3.60 -12.54 -8.48
CA TRP A 18 2.33 -12.85 -9.13
C TRP A 18 2.46 -14.15 -9.93
N PRO A 19 1.47 -15.05 -9.90
CA PRO A 19 0.18 -14.95 -9.19
C PRO A 19 0.23 -15.32 -7.68
N GLU A 20 1.30 -15.94 -7.18
CA GLU A 20 1.40 -16.41 -5.79
C GLU A 20 1.82 -15.33 -4.75
N PHE A 21 1.21 -14.15 -4.77
CA PHE A 21 1.55 -12.99 -3.93
C PHE A 21 1.50 -13.26 -2.42
N LYS A 22 2.54 -13.00 -1.65
CA LYS A 22 2.51 -13.09 -0.17
C LYS A 22 2.08 -11.77 0.47
N VAL A 23 2.32 -10.66 -0.21
CA VAL A 23 1.98 -9.32 0.23
C VAL A 23 1.38 -8.51 -0.92
N VAL A 24 0.35 -7.74 -0.60
CA VAL A 24 -0.22 -6.73 -1.50
C VAL A 24 -0.34 -5.44 -0.71
N LEU A 25 0.17 -4.34 -1.26
CA LEU A 25 0.02 -3.00 -0.70
C LEU A 25 -0.62 -2.09 -1.74
N SER A 26 -1.80 -1.57 -1.45
CA SER A 26 -2.39 -0.45 -2.17
C SER A 26 -2.05 0.85 -1.46
N ARG A 27 -1.61 1.84 -2.23
CA ARG A 27 -1.33 3.20 -1.73
C ARG A 27 -1.72 4.25 -2.77
N PRO A 28 -1.99 5.51 -2.38
CA PRO A 28 -2.07 6.61 -3.33
C PRO A 28 -0.70 6.80 -3.99
N ARG A 29 -0.68 7.18 -5.27
CA ARG A 29 0.57 7.65 -5.88
C ARG A 29 1.02 8.94 -5.19
N ARG A 30 2.32 9.20 -5.17
CA ARG A 30 2.90 10.35 -4.47
C ARG A 30 2.33 11.70 -4.93
N GLU A 31 1.94 11.81 -6.19
CA GLU A 31 1.40 13.05 -6.75
C GLU A 31 -0.03 13.34 -6.28
N VAL A 32 -0.73 12.35 -5.72
CA VAL A 32 -2.12 12.49 -5.23
C VAL A 32 -2.15 13.16 -3.85
N VAL A 33 -1.15 12.89 -3.01
CA VAL A 33 -1.08 13.44 -1.65
C VAL A 33 -0.30 14.75 -1.67
N SER A 34 -0.99 15.88 -1.63
CA SER A 34 -0.35 17.21 -1.67
C SER A 34 0.19 17.67 -0.31
N ASP A 35 -0.52 17.35 0.78
CA ASP A 35 -0.15 17.74 2.15
C ASP A 35 0.60 16.61 2.87
N PRO A 36 1.83 16.82 3.38
CA PRO A 36 2.55 15.81 4.18
C PRO A 36 1.84 15.39 5.47
N GLY A 37 0.97 16.25 6.03
CA GLY A 37 0.22 15.98 7.26
C GLY A 37 -1.12 15.26 7.08
N ASP A 38 -1.60 15.14 5.84
CA ASP A 38 -2.89 14.54 5.54
C ASP A 38 -2.81 13.00 5.48
N TYR A 39 -2.95 12.39 6.65
CA TYR A 39 -2.99 10.93 6.76
C TYR A 39 -4.28 10.32 6.21
N TYR A 40 -5.35 11.09 6.02
CA TYR A 40 -6.64 10.60 5.53
C TYR A 40 -6.57 10.32 4.03
N THR A 41 -5.99 11.23 3.25
CA THR A 41 -5.75 10.98 1.82
C THR A 41 -4.56 10.06 1.59
N ASN A 42 -3.60 9.99 2.52
CA ASN A 42 -2.46 9.07 2.48
C ASN A 42 -2.78 7.66 3.04
N GLN A 43 -3.92 7.10 2.64
CA GLN A 43 -4.42 5.83 3.16
C GLN A 43 -3.84 4.63 2.41
N HIS A 44 -3.17 3.76 3.15
CA HIS A 44 -2.62 2.51 2.67
C HIS A 44 -3.52 1.34 3.07
N ALA A 45 -3.63 0.33 2.21
CA ALA A 45 -4.30 -0.92 2.48
C ALA A 45 -3.37 -2.09 2.20
N ALA A 46 -3.13 -2.94 3.19
CA ALA A 46 -2.18 -4.04 3.09
C ALA A 46 -2.86 -5.39 3.37
N PHE A 47 -2.49 -6.38 2.55
CA PHE A 47 -2.71 -7.78 2.82
C PHE A 47 -1.37 -8.47 2.97
N CYS A 48 -1.18 -9.22 4.06
CA CYS A 48 0.06 -9.93 4.33
C CYS A 48 -0.19 -11.35 4.82
N ARG A 49 0.48 -12.32 4.18
CA ARG A 49 0.51 -13.74 4.57
C ARG A 49 1.77 -14.10 5.36
N GLU A 50 2.89 -13.44 5.09
CA GLU A 50 4.20 -13.77 5.66
C GLU A 50 4.94 -12.50 6.08
N ASP A 51 5.40 -12.45 7.33
CA ASP A 51 6.07 -11.27 7.90
C ASP A 51 7.37 -10.93 7.19
N GLY A 52 8.13 -11.94 6.77
CA GLY A 52 9.35 -11.73 6.00
C GLY A 52 9.10 -11.07 4.63
N ALA A 53 7.96 -11.38 3.99
CA ALA A 53 7.61 -10.76 2.71
C ALA A 53 7.18 -9.29 2.90
N TRP A 54 6.49 -8.96 3.99
CA TRP A 54 6.16 -7.58 4.34
C TRP A 54 7.41 -6.75 4.63
N GLN A 55 8.34 -7.27 5.44
CA GLN A 55 9.61 -6.61 5.72
C GLN A 55 10.42 -6.38 4.44
N ALA A 56 10.56 -7.42 3.61
CA ALA A 56 11.26 -7.31 2.34
C ALA A 56 10.62 -6.25 1.42
N LEU A 57 9.28 -6.19 1.34
CA LEU A 57 8.60 -5.17 0.55
C LEU A 57 8.88 -3.76 1.08
N LEU A 58 8.84 -3.54 2.39
CA LEU A 58 9.15 -2.24 3.00
C LEU A 58 10.61 -1.81 2.82
N GLU A 59 11.55 -2.75 2.76
CA GLU A 59 12.98 -2.47 2.61
C GLU A 59 13.42 -2.30 1.15
N THR A 60 12.83 -3.06 0.23
CA THR A 60 13.24 -3.11 -1.18
C THR A 60 12.49 -2.14 -2.06
N THR A 61 11.33 -1.67 -1.60
CA THR A 61 10.53 -0.68 -2.31
C THR A 61 10.40 0.57 -1.48
N ASP A 62 10.11 1.69 -2.12
CA ASP A 62 9.79 2.92 -1.42
C ASP A 62 8.35 2.93 -0.87
N ALA A 63 7.84 1.74 -0.49
CA ALA A 63 6.45 1.39 -0.20
C ALA A 63 5.74 2.39 0.70
N VAL A 64 6.45 2.91 1.71
CA VAL A 64 5.94 3.90 2.66
C VAL A 64 6.90 5.08 2.68
N ASP A 65 6.38 6.27 2.45
CA ASP A 65 7.11 7.50 2.70
C ASP A 65 7.02 7.84 4.19
N TRP A 66 8.06 7.45 4.93
CA TRP A 66 8.15 7.65 6.37
C TRP A 66 8.21 9.12 6.80
N SER A 67 8.42 10.07 5.87
CA SER A 67 8.43 11.50 6.16
C SER A 67 7.03 12.12 6.26
N ARG A 68 5.98 11.38 5.89
CA ARG A 68 4.59 11.86 5.80
C ARG A 68 3.68 11.11 6.77
N ALA A 69 2.63 11.78 7.23
CA ALA A 69 1.59 11.12 8.00
C ALA A 69 0.80 10.17 7.08
N PHE A 70 0.50 8.95 7.56
CA PHE A 70 -0.24 7.95 6.79
C PHE A 70 -1.12 7.10 7.69
N GLN A 71 -2.15 6.50 7.10
CA GLN A 71 -2.98 5.51 7.76
C GLN A 71 -2.79 4.15 7.09
N LEU A 72 -2.45 3.11 7.85
CA LEU A 72 -2.33 1.74 7.35
C LEU A 72 -3.51 0.89 7.83
N ASN A 73 -4.26 0.34 6.89
CA ASN A 73 -5.30 -0.64 7.16
C ASN A 73 -4.79 -1.99 6.68
N SER A 74 -4.44 -2.86 7.62
CA SER A 74 -3.92 -4.18 7.29
C SER A 74 -4.86 -5.28 7.70
N TRP A 75 -4.91 -6.33 6.88
CA TRP A 75 -5.48 -7.61 7.26
C TRP A 75 -4.38 -8.66 7.30
N ARG A 76 -4.28 -9.35 8.43
CA ARG A 76 -3.41 -10.50 8.63
C ARG A 76 -4.26 -11.72 8.91
N ARG A 77 -3.95 -12.84 8.26
CA ARG A 77 -4.51 -14.15 8.66
C ARG A 77 -3.75 -14.62 9.90
N GLY A 78 -4.47 -14.79 11.02
CA GLY A 78 -3.93 -15.39 12.24
C GLY A 78 -3.72 -16.90 12.10
#